data_AF-A0A6G0YVK0-F1
#
_entry.id   AF-A0A6G0YVK0-F1
#
_cell.length_a   1.000
_cell.length_b   1.000
_cell.length_c   1.000
_cell.angle_alpha   90.00
_cell.angle_beta   90.00
_cell.angle_gamma   90.00
#
_symmetry.space_group_name_H-M   'P 1'
#
loop_
_entity.id
_entity.type
_entity.pdbx_description
1 polymer ?
#
loop_
_entity_poly.entity_id
_entity_poly.type
_entity_poly.pdbx_seq_one_letter_code
_entity_poly.pdbx_strand_id
1 'polypeptide(L)'
;MVNKCSLVGCKSLYSKDKVKLHRFPLTNLTILAQWIVFTGKEPDWKPTKSSRLCCNHFIKSDYMVDHQKGVLKPTAIPSIYNRENVPVKFL
;
A
#
# COMPACT_ATOMS: atom_id res chain seq x y z
N MET A 1 -11.31 14.85 -0.80
CA MET A 1 -9.96 14.25 -0.92
C MET A 1 -10.11 12.77 -1.23
N VAL A 2 -9.83 12.34 -2.47
CA VAL A 2 -9.91 10.92 -2.84
C VAL A 2 -8.60 10.25 -2.40
N ASN A 3 -8.64 9.52 -1.29
CA ASN A 3 -7.52 8.67 -0.89
C ASN A 3 -7.57 7.40 -1.77
N LYS A 4 -6.56 7.23 -2.64
CA LYS A 4 -6.40 6.06 -3.52
C LYS A 4 -5.17 5.25 -3.13
N CYS A 5 -5.17 3.97 -3.49
CA CYS A 5 -3.98 3.12 -3.36
C CYS A 5 -2.85 3.61 -4.28
N SER A 6 -1.61 3.56 -3.80
CA SER A 6 -0.40 3.93 -4.54
C SER A 6 0.14 2.81 -5.43
N LEU A 7 -0.29 1.55 -5.25
CA LEU A 7 0.12 0.45 -6.12
C LEU A 7 -0.38 0.68 -7.55
N VAL A 8 0.53 0.61 -8.53
CA VAL A 8 0.16 0.71 -9.96
C VAL A 8 -0.83 -0.40 -10.33
N GLY A 9 -1.94 -0.02 -10.96
CA GLY A 9 -3.02 -0.93 -11.35
C GLY A 9 -4.03 -1.26 -10.25
N CYS A 10 -3.82 -0.81 -9.00
CA CYS A 10 -4.82 -0.95 -7.96
C CYS A 10 -5.86 0.18 -8.07
N LYS A 11 -7.13 -0.19 -8.27
CA LYS A 11 -8.25 0.76 -8.36
C LYS A 11 -8.94 1.00 -7.02
N SER A 12 -8.45 0.42 -5.92
CA SER A 12 -9.12 0.54 -4.63
C SER A 12 -9.17 1.99 -4.14
N LEU A 13 -10.38 2.48 -3.88
CA LEU A 13 -10.67 3.81 -3.37
C LEU A 13 -11.31 3.71 -1.99
N TYR A 14 -10.89 4.59 -1.07
CA TYR A 14 -11.47 4.64 0.29
C TYR A 14 -13.00 4.78 0.27
N SER A 15 -13.53 5.66 -0.60
CA SER A 15 -14.95 6.01 -0.61
C SER A 15 -15.86 4.98 -1.29
N LYS A 16 -15.34 4.22 -2.27
CA LYS A 16 -16.16 3.30 -3.08
C LYS A 16 -16.13 1.89 -2.51
N ASP A 17 -14.95 1.42 -2.09
CA ASP A 17 -14.74 0.01 -1.76
C ASP A 17 -14.72 -0.24 -0.24
N LYS A 18 -14.88 0.82 0.58
CA LYS A 18 -14.75 0.79 2.05
C LYS A 18 -13.46 0.12 2.55
N VAL A 19 -12.41 0.12 1.72
CA VAL A 19 -11.12 -0.46 2.10
C VAL A 19 -10.36 0.46 3.04
N LYS A 20 -9.64 -0.14 3.99
CA LYS A 20 -8.74 0.63 4.84
C LYS A 20 -7.49 1.02 4.05
N LEU A 21 -7.04 2.26 4.22
CA LEU A 21 -5.82 2.78 3.63
C LEU A 21 -4.77 3.04 4.72
N HIS A 22 -3.59 2.49 4.52
CA HIS A 22 -2.46 2.59 5.43
C HIS A 22 -1.45 3.61 4.95
N ARG A 23 -0.90 4.38 5.89
CA ARG A 23 0.14 5.38 5.62
C ARG A 23 1.46 4.68 5.36
N PHE A 24 2.26 5.25 4.46
CA PHE A 24 3.65 4.83 4.32
C PHE A 24 4.42 5.09 5.63
N PRO A 25 5.33 4.18 6.03
CA PRO A 25 6.12 4.32 7.26
C PRO A 25 7.30 5.28 7.03
N LEU A 26 7.01 6.57 6.84
CA LEU A 26 8.01 7.59 6.43
C LEU A 26 9.21 7.74 7.39
N THR A 27 9.09 7.26 8.63
CA THR A 27 10.15 7.30 9.65
C THR A 27 10.95 6.00 9.74
N ASN A 28 10.49 4.89 9.15
CA ASN A 28 11.20 3.61 9.11
C ASN A 28 11.68 3.36 7.68
N LEU A 29 12.88 3.87 7.36
CA LEU A 29 13.40 3.90 5.99
C LEU A 29 13.59 2.50 5.38
N THR A 30 13.94 1.50 6.19
CA THR A 30 14.12 0.12 5.72
C THR A 30 12.80 -0.48 5.22
N ILE A 31 11.74 -0.36 6.01
CA ILE A 31 10.40 -0.84 5.61
C ILE A 31 9.82 0.04 4.51
N LEU A 32 10.08 1.36 4.56
CA LEU A 32 9.65 2.30 3.53
C LEU A 32 10.17 1.91 2.15
N ALA A 33 11.45 1.56 2.04
CA ALA A 33 12.05 1.14 0.77
C ALA A 33 11.31 -0.07 0.18
N GLN A 34 10.97 -1.06 1.00
CA GLN A 34 10.21 -2.24 0.55
C GLN A 34 8.80 -1.89 0.08
N TRP A 35 8.12 -0.96 0.76
CA TRP A 35 6.82 -0.46 0.31
C TRP A 35 6.92 0.29 -1.01
N ILE A 36 7.97 1.10 -1.23
CA ILE A 36 8.19 1.83 -2.49
C ILE A 36 8.37 0.85 -3.65
N VAL A 37 9.26 -0.15 -3.49
CA VAL A 37 9.47 -1.19 -4.52
C VAL A 37 8.17 -1.89 -4.86
N PHE A 38 7.38 -2.25 -3.84
CA PHE A 38 6.09 -2.92 -4.03
C PHE A 38 5.12 -2.11 -4.89
N THR A 39 5.15 -0.77 -4.83
CA THR A 39 4.20 0.06 -5.59
C THR A 39 4.33 -0.08 -7.10
N GLY A 40 5.48 -0.52 -7.63
CA GLY A 40 5.78 -0.53 -9.07
C GLY A 40 5.77 0.86 -9.71
N LYS A 41 6.04 1.91 -8.91
CA LYS A 41 6.22 3.28 -9.39
C LYS A 41 7.62 3.48 -9.98
N GLU A 42 7.78 4.56 -10.74
CA GLU A 42 9.07 4.96 -11.30
C GLU A 42 10.15 5.17 -10.21
N PRO A 43 11.45 5.02 -10.54
CA PRO A 43 12.54 5.06 -9.56
C PRO A 43 12.66 6.37 -8.77
N ASP A 44 12.23 7.49 -9.34
CA ASP A 44 12.27 8.83 -8.74
C ASP A 44 11.05 9.13 -7.86
N TRP A 45 10.02 8.29 -7.91
CA TRP A 45 8.81 8.48 -7.14
C TRP A 45 9.05 8.32 -5.63
N LYS A 46 8.52 9.28 -4.85
CA LYS A 46 8.60 9.25 -3.39
C LYS A 46 7.21 9.35 -2.76
N PRO A 47 6.90 8.54 -1.72
CA PRO A 47 5.64 8.65 -1.01
C PRO A 47 5.61 9.92 -0.18
N THR A 48 4.45 10.56 -0.18
CA THR A 48 4.14 11.74 0.62
C THR A 48 3.33 11.36 1.87
N LYS A 49 3.08 12.34 2.76
CA LYS A 49 2.17 12.16 3.92
C LYS A 49 0.75 11.74 3.53
N SER A 50 0.34 11.95 2.27
CA SER A 50 -0.97 11.53 1.75
C SER A 50 -0.93 10.22 0.96
N SER A 51 0.25 9.68 0.62
CA SER A 51 0.37 8.41 -0.10
C SER A 51 -0.09 7.23 0.76
N ARG A 52 -0.78 6.25 0.17
CA ARG A 52 -1.39 5.13 0.90
C ARG A 52 -1.29 3.79 0.15
N LEU A 53 -1.26 2.68 0.88
CA LEU A 53 -1.58 1.35 0.34
C LEU A 53 -2.87 0.83 0.99
N CYS A 54 -3.73 0.15 0.22
CA CYS A 54 -4.94 -0.44 0.78
C CYS A 54 -4.66 -1.74 1.54
N CYS A 55 -5.57 -2.11 2.43
CA CYS A 55 -5.46 -3.32 3.25
C CYS A 55 -5.37 -4.62 2.45
N ASN A 56 -5.81 -4.63 1.18
CA ASN A 56 -5.77 -5.80 0.30
C ASN A 56 -4.35 -6.23 -0.06
N HIS A 57 -3.34 -5.41 0.24
CA HIS A 57 -1.94 -5.72 -0.04
C HIS A 57 -1.20 -6.34 1.16
N PHE A 58 -1.87 -6.51 2.29
CA PHE A 58 -1.30 -7.05 3.53
C PHE A 58 -2.06 -8.30 3.97
N ILE A 59 -1.35 -9.27 4.54
CA ILE A 59 -1.95 -10.48 5.10
C ILE A 59 -2.35 -10.27 6.56
N LYS A 60 -3.19 -11.15 7.11
CA LYS A 60 -3.67 -11.03 8.49
C LYS A 60 -2.54 -10.97 9.52
N SER A 61 -1.43 -11.69 9.30
CA SER A 61 -0.28 -11.72 10.21
C SER A 61 0.55 -10.43 10.22
N ASP A 62 0.35 -9.53 9.25
CA ASP A 62 0.98 -8.21 9.22
C ASP A 62 0.36 -7.24 10.24
N TYR A 63 -0.81 -7.59 10.77
CA TYR A 63 -1.55 -6.76 11.72
C TYR A 63 -1.22 -7.13 13.16
N MET A 64 -1.25 -6.13 14.04
CA MET A 64 -1.17 -6.35 15.47
C MET A 64 -2.47 -6.97 15.98
N VAL A 65 -2.37 -8.10 16.69
CA VAL A 65 -3.51 -8.94 17.09
C VAL A 65 -4.43 -8.22 18.07
N ASP A 66 -3.87 -7.43 19.00
CA ASP A 66 -4.63 -6.79 20.07
C ASP A 66 -5.19 -5.41 19.69
N HIS A 67 -4.88 -4.92 18.49
CA HIS A 67 -5.35 -3.61 18.06
C HIS A 67 -6.63 -3.74 17.22
N GLN A 68 -7.78 -3.49 17.89
CA GLN A 68 -9.13 -3.44 17.29
C GLN A 68 -9.23 -2.55 16.03
N LYS A 69 -8.27 -1.65 15.82
CA LYS A 69 -8.27 -0.71 14.69
C LYS A 69 -7.59 -1.27 13.43
N GLY A 70 -7.13 -2.53 13.39
CA GLY A 70 -6.46 -3.09 12.21
C GLY A 70 -5.16 -2.35 11.87
N VAL A 71 -4.31 -2.15 12.87
CA VAL A 71 -3.04 -1.43 12.74
C VAL A 71 -1.95 -2.41 12.30
N LEU A 72 -1.14 -2.01 11.32
CA LEU A 72 0.00 -2.79 10.84
C LEU A 72 1.11 -2.81 11.90
N LYS A 73 1.82 -3.93 11.99
CA LYS A 73 3.07 -4.04 12.73
C LYS A 73 4.12 -3.07 12.15
N PRO A 74 5.07 -2.58 12.95
CA PRO A 74 6.17 -1.75 12.44
C PRO A 74 7.03 -2.43 11.36
N THR A 75 7.02 -3.76 11.31
CA THR A 75 7.75 -4.61 10.36
C THR A 75 6.88 -5.10 9.19
N ALA A 76 5.61 -4.69 9.12
CA ALA A 76 4.69 -5.14 8.09
C ALA A 76 5.12 -4.66 6.69
N ILE A 77 5.13 -5.60 5.74
CA ILE A 77 5.50 -5.35 4.36
C ILE A 77 4.38 -5.85 3.45
N PRO A 78 3.94 -5.07 2.45
CA PRO A 78 2.92 -5.52 1.53
C PRO A 78 3.45 -6.70 0.70
N SER A 79 2.60 -7.71 0.49
CA SER A 79 2.98 -8.97 -0.15
C SER A 79 2.00 -9.43 -1.24
N ILE A 80 0.81 -8.83 -1.34
CA ILE A 80 -0.24 -9.28 -2.27
C ILE A 80 -0.41 -8.30 -3.45
N TYR A 81 0.08 -8.68 -4.64
CA TYR A 81 -0.09 -7.91 -5.87
C TYR A 81 -1.45 -8.18 -6.54
N ASN A 82 -2.51 -7.54 -6.06
CA ASN A 82 -3.81 -7.59 -6.76
C ASN A 82 -3.91 -6.41 -7.76
N ARG A 83 -3.25 -6.54 -8.92
CA ARG A 83 -3.36 -5.59 -10.03
C ARG A 83 -4.51 -6.04 -10.91
N GLU A 84 -5.53 -5.20 -11.13
CA GLU A 84 -6.52 -5.53 -12.16
C GLU A 84 -5.84 -5.40 -13.52
N ASN A 85 -5.77 -6.51 -14.28
CA ASN A 85 -5.32 -6.63 -15.68
C ASN A 85 -4.90 -5.30 -16.30
N VAL A 86 -3.69 -4.83 -15.99
CA VAL A 86 -3.08 -3.71 -16.68
C VAL A 86 -2.55 -4.30 -17.99
N PRO A 87 -3.02 -3.87 -19.17
CA PRO A 87 -2.39 -4.28 -20.41
C PRO A 87 -0.92 -3.90 -20.31
N VAL A 88 -0.05 -4.91 -20.37
CA VAL A 88 1.40 -4.69 -20.45
C VAL A 88 1.63 -3.91 -21.73
N LYS A 89 1.84 -2.60 -21.62
CA LYS A 89 2.42 -1.84 -22.73
C LYS A 89 3.87 -2.29 -22.79
N PHE A 90 4.14 -3.23 -23.70
CA PHE A 90 5.48 -3.57 -24.13
C PHE A 90 6.17 -2.25 -24.54
N LEU A 91 7.28 -1.95 -23.87
CA LEU A 91 8.27 -0.99 -24.36
C LEU A 91 9.11 -1.67 -25.45
#